data_AF-A0A9D4QLT0-F1
#
_entry.id   AF-A0A9D4QLT0-F1
#
_cell.length_a   1.000
_cell.length_b   1.000
_cell.length_c   1.000
_cell.angle_alpha   90.00
_cell.angle_beta   90.00
_cell.angle_gamma   90.00
#
_symmetry.space_group_name_H-M   'P 1'
#
loop_
_entity.id
_entity.type
_entity.pdbx_description
1 polymer ?
#
loop_
_entity_poly.entity_id
_entity_poly.type
_entity_poly.pdbx_seq_one_letter_code
_entity_poly.pdbx_strand_id
1 'polypeptide(L)'
;MAQIERGEAKIQRRISIKRALDAKMIRYKAPFHQLRIQYGTNKGKNYTEEEDRFLICMLHKLGFDKENVYDELRTAIRQAPQFRFDWFIKSRTAMELQRRCNTLITLIERENMELEEREKAERRRKGKSSAQKAAKRKAETPTNSASKAKKKK
;
A
#
# COMPACT_ATOMS: atom_id res chain seq x y z
N MET A 1 -23.24 -18.46 -17.12
CA MET A 1 -22.72 -17.92 -15.84
C MET A 1 -21.24 -17.55 -15.92
N ALA A 2 -20.34 -18.41 -16.42
CA ALA A 2 -18.89 -18.12 -16.50
C ALA A 2 -18.46 -16.84 -17.26
N GLN A 3 -19.24 -16.34 -18.23
CA GLN A 3 -18.92 -15.10 -18.95
C GLN A 3 -19.20 -13.85 -18.12
N ILE A 4 -20.26 -13.88 -17.31
CA ILE A 4 -20.63 -12.78 -16.41
C ILE A 4 -19.59 -12.68 -15.29
N GLU A 5 -19.25 -13.80 -14.66
CA GLU A 5 -18.23 -13.86 -13.59
C GLU A 5 -16.85 -13.36 -14.06
N ARG A 6 -16.45 -13.67 -15.31
CA ARG A 6 -15.20 -13.14 -15.89
C ARG A 6 -15.26 -11.62 -16.12
N GLY A 7 -16.42 -11.09 -16.50
CA GLY A 7 -16.64 -9.66 -16.65
C GLY A 7 -16.53 -8.94 -15.31
N GLU A 8 -17.23 -9.45 -14.31
CA GLU A 8 -17.21 -8.92 -12.93
C GLU A 8 -15.81 -8.97 -12.33
N ALA A 9 -15.07 -10.07 -12.51
CA ALA A 9 -13.69 -10.19 -12.04
C ALA A 9 -12.76 -9.11 -12.65
N LYS A 10 -12.94 -8.78 -13.94
CA LYS A 10 -12.16 -7.71 -14.59
C LYS A 10 -12.50 -6.34 -14.03
N ILE A 11 -13.77 -6.05 -13.82
CA ILE A 11 -14.23 -4.78 -13.24
C ILE A 11 -13.69 -4.64 -11.82
N GLN A 12 -13.84 -5.69 -11.00
CA GLN A 12 -13.36 -5.71 -9.62
C GLN A 12 -11.83 -5.54 -9.55
N ARG A 13 -11.10 -6.17 -10.48
CA ARG A 13 -9.65 -6.00 -10.58
C ARG A 13 -9.28 -4.55 -10.87
N ARG A 14 -9.96 -3.87 -11.81
CA ARG A 14 -9.71 -2.46 -12.12
C ARG A 14 -9.93 -1.56 -10.90
N ILE A 15 -11.02 -1.78 -10.17
CA ILE A 15 -11.35 -1.01 -8.95
C ILE A 15 -10.29 -1.25 -7.86
N SER A 16 -9.89 -2.50 -7.65
CA SER A 16 -8.83 -2.87 -6.69
C SER A 16 -7.53 -2.15 -7.00
N ILE A 17 -7.08 -2.21 -8.26
CA ILE A 17 -5.83 -1.61 -8.70
C ILE A 17 -5.86 -0.09 -8.49
N LYS A 18 -6.95 0.57 -8.90
CA LYS A 18 -7.11 2.02 -8.71
C LYS A 18 -6.96 2.40 -7.23
N ARG A 19 -7.69 1.70 -6.35
CA ARG A 19 -7.65 1.94 -4.90
C ARG A 19 -6.25 1.70 -4.32
N ALA A 20 -5.57 0.63 -4.75
CA ALA A 20 -4.23 0.30 -4.27
C ALA A 20 -3.20 1.37 -4.67
N LEU A 21 -3.29 1.88 -5.91
CA LEU A 21 -2.43 2.96 -6.39
C LEU A 21 -2.75 4.28 -5.67
N ASP A 22 -4.01 4.65 -5.52
CA ASP A 22 -4.42 5.86 -4.77
C ASP A 22 -3.86 5.84 -3.34
N ALA A 23 -4.04 4.73 -2.63
CA ALA A 23 -3.51 4.55 -1.28
C ALA A 23 -1.98 4.66 -1.23
N LYS A 24 -1.28 4.15 -2.25
CA LYS A 24 0.18 4.25 -2.35
C LYS A 24 0.63 5.70 -2.60
N MET A 25 -0.06 6.44 -3.47
CA MET A 25 0.31 7.81 -3.84
C MET A 25 0.13 8.79 -2.68
N ILE A 26 -0.97 8.69 -1.92
CA ILE A 26 -1.28 9.57 -0.79
C ILE A 26 -0.20 9.54 0.30
N ARG A 27 0.56 8.43 0.41
CA ARG A 27 1.67 8.32 1.39
C ARG A 27 2.85 9.23 1.10
N TYR A 28 2.95 9.82 -0.10
CA TYR A 28 4.09 10.62 -0.52
C TYR A 28 3.64 12.02 -0.97
N LYS A 29 4.32 13.07 -0.47
CA LYS A 29 4.06 14.46 -0.91
C LYS A 29 4.51 14.70 -2.35
N ALA A 30 5.61 14.05 -2.77
CA ALA A 30 6.12 14.10 -4.13
C ALA A 30 6.36 12.68 -4.68
N PRO A 31 5.33 11.97 -5.17
CA PRO A 31 5.42 10.56 -5.56
C PRO A 31 6.51 10.28 -6.60
N PHE A 32 6.65 11.13 -7.63
CA PHE A 32 7.65 10.98 -8.69
C PHE A 32 9.11 11.00 -8.20
N HIS A 33 9.38 11.52 -7.00
CA HIS A 33 10.72 11.59 -6.44
C HIS A 33 10.87 10.66 -5.22
N GLN A 34 9.80 10.41 -4.47
CA GLN A 34 9.87 9.78 -3.14
C GLN A 34 9.27 8.38 -3.07
N LEU A 35 8.38 7.99 -3.98
CA LEU A 35 7.70 6.70 -3.95
C LEU A 35 8.68 5.52 -4.08
N ARG A 36 8.77 4.68 -3.04
CA ARG A 36 9.58 3.46 -3.06
C ARG A 36 8.69 2.22 -3.15
N ILE A 37 9.09 1.25 -3.96
CA ILE A 37 8.38 -0.02 -4.11
C ILE A 37 9.15 -1.09 -3.34
N GLN A 38 8.45 -1.92 -2.57
CA GLN A 38 9.05 -3.07 -1.89
C GLN A 38 9.09 -4.26 -2.85
N TYR A 39 10.27 -4.54 -3.42
CA TYR A 39 10.42 -5.58 -4.45
C TYR A 39 10.50 -7.01 -3.90
N GLY A 40 10.97 -7.18 -2.67
CA GLY A 40 11.37 -8.50 -2.15
C GLY A 40 12.35 -9.18 -3.11
N THR A 41 12.05 -10.40 -3.53
CA THR A 41 12.87 -11.17 -4.50
C THR A 41 12.59 -10.83 -5.97
N ASN A 42 11.60 -9.97 -6.29
CA ASN A 42 11.07 -9.76 -7.64
C ASN A 42 11.56 -8.47 -8.35
N LYS A 43 12.64 -7.84 -7.88
CA LYS A 43 13.14 -6.58 -8.50
C LYS A 43 13.52 -6.77 -9.97
N GLY A 44 14.15 -7.90 -10.30
CA GLY A 44 14.78 -8.13 -11.60
C GLY A 44 16.02 -7.24 -11.79
N LYS A 45 16.81 -7.49 -12.85
CA LYS A 45 18.03 -6.72 -13.16
C LYS A 45 17.84 -5.59 -14.16
N ASN A 46 16.68 -5.53 -14.81
CA ASN A 46 16.53 -4.73 -16.03
C ASN A 46 15.98 -3.32 -15.76
N TYR A 47 15.08 -3.17 -14.79
CA TYR A 47 14.46 -1.89 -14.46
C TYR A 47 15.05 -1.29 -13.20
N THR A 48 15.32 0.01 -13.21
CA THR A 48 15.77 0.75 -12.03
C THR A 48 14.61 1.20 -11.14
N GLU A 49 14.91 1.58 -9.89
CA GLU A 49 13.87 2.12 -8.99
C GLU A 49 13.29 3.45 -9.47
N GLU A 50 14.04 4.20 -10.27
CA GLU A 50 13.60 5.48 -10.82
C GLU A 50 12.63 5.26 -11.99
N GLU A 51 12.95 4.31 -12.88
CA GLU A 51 12.05 3.87 -13.95
C GLU A 51 10.74 3.34 -13.38
N ASP A 52 10.79 2.36 -12.47
CA ASP A 52 9.59 1.74 -11.90
C ASP A 52 8.69 2.76 -11.18
N ARG A 53 9.31 3.71 -10.48
CA ARG A 53 8.61 4.84 -9.83
C ARG A 53 7.90 5.70 -10.84
N PHE A 54 8.56 6.06 -11.93
CA PHE A 54 7.94 6.84 -13.00
C PHE A 54 6.80 6.07 -13.66
N LEU A 55 6.97 4.77 -13.94
CA LEU A 55 5.92 3.93 -14.54
C LEU A 55 4.66 3.96 -13.70
N ILE A 56 4.77 3.73 -12.38
CA ILE A 56 3.63 3.71 -11.48
C ILE A 56 3.00 5.09 -11.26
N CYS A 57 3.81 6.13 -11.09
CA CYS A 57 3.30 7.50 -10.93
C CYS A 57 2.62 8.01 -12.20
N MET A 58 3.19 7.74 -13.37
CA MET A 58 2.61 8.15 -14.64
C MET A 58 1.37 7.33 -15.01
N LEU A 59 1.37 6.02 -14.74
CA LEU A 59 0.20 5.16 -14.93
C LEU A 59 -0.99 5.63 -14.08
N HIS A 60 -0.74 6.01 -12.82
CA HIS A 60 -1.76 6.60 -11.94
C HIS A 60 -2.28 7.94 -12.49
N LYS A 61 -1.37 8.83 -12.94
CA LYS A 61 -1.73 10.14 -13.52
C LYS A 61 -2.56 10.01 -14.80
N LEU A 62 -2.22 9.08 -15.70
CA LEU A 62 -2.93 8.87 -16.96
C LEU A 62 -4.27 8.16 -16.78
N GLY A 63 -4.39 7.35 -15.73
CA GLY A 63 -5.56 6.56 -15.39
C GLY A 63 -5.52 5.16 -16.00
N PHE A 64 -5.50 4.13 -15.15
CA PHE A 64 -5.39 2.72 -15.53
C PHE A 64 -6.55 2.18 -16.40
N ASP A 65 -7.68 2.88 -16.45
CA ASP A 65 -8.91 2.41 -17.10
C ASP A 65 -8.99 2.72 -18.60
N LYS A 66 -8.05 3.49 -19.15
CA LYS A 66 -8.02 3.82 -20.58
C LYS A 66 -7.44 2.66 -21.40
N GLU A 67 -8.06 2.35 -22.54
CA GLU A 67 -7.61 1.26 -23.43
C GLU A 67 -6.16 1.45 -23.93
N ASN A 68 -5.75 2.69 -24.21
CA ASN A 68 -4.42 3.01 -24.76
C ASN A 68 -3.45 3.60 -23.74
N VAL A 69 -3.69 3.36 -22.44
CA VAL A 69 -2.88 3.96 -21.36
C VAL A 69 -1.39 3.64 -21.48
N TYR A 70 -1.03 2.45 -21.97
CA TYR A 70 0.37 2.03 -22.09
C TYR A 70 1.09 2.65 -23.29
N ASP A 71 0.37 3.03 -24.35
CA ASP A 71 0.92 3.80 -25.46
C ASP A 71 1.12 5.27 -25.08
N GLU A 72 0.17 5.85 -24.33
CA GLU A 72 0.33 7.16 -23.71
C GLU A 72 1.53 7.17 -22.74
N LEU A 73 1.66 6.12 -21.90
CA LEU A 73 2.79 5.95 -20.97
C LEU A 73 4.12 5.89 -21.72
N ARG A 74 4.18 5.12 -22.81
CA ARG A 74 5.37 5.03 -23.67
C ARG A 74 5.76 6.40 -24.25
N THR A 75 4.76 7.18 -24.67
CA THR A 75 4.99 8.54 -25.17
C THR A 75 5.51 9.46 -24.07
N ALA A 76 4.92 9.39 -22.87
CA ALA A 76 5.36 10.16 -21.71
C ALA A 76 6.81 9.84 -21.30
N ILE A 77 7.22 8.57 -21.34
CA ILE A 77 8.61 8.16 -21.08
C ILE A 77 9.57 8.82 -22.07
N ARG A 78 9.22 8.89 -23.37
CA ARG A 78 10.10 9.50 -24.37
C ARG A 78 10.22 11.01 -24.22
N GLN A 79 9.15 11.66 -23.76
CA GLN A 79 9.10 13.10 -23.53
C GLN A 79 9.77 13.52 -22.21
N ALA A 80 9.87 12.61 -21.25
CA ALA A 80 10.46 12.88 -19.94
C ALA A 80 11.98 13.15 -20.05
N PRO A 81 12.46 14.33 -19.65
CA PRO A 81 13.87 14.69 -19.74
C PRO A 81 14.80 13.78 -18.93
N GLN A 82 14.35 13.21 -17.81
CA GLN A 82 15.18 12.32 -17.00
C GLN A 82 15.61 11.03 -17.74
N PHE A 83 14.83 10.59 -18.73
CA PHE A 83 15.14 9.42 -19.54
C PHE A 83 15.86 9.79 -20.84
N ARG A 84 16.42 11.00 -20.95
CA ARG A 84 17.04 11.48 -22.21
C ARG A 84 18.08 10.50 -22.75
N PHE A 85 18.90 9.92 -21.88
CA PHE A 85 19.96 8.96 -22.22
C PHE A 85 19.63 7.50 -21.87
N ASP A 86 18.45 7.25 -21.30
CA ASP A 86 18.02 5.89 -20.96
C ASP A 86 17.36 5.23 -22.18
N TRP A 87 18.19 4.57 -22.98
CA TRP A 87 17.75 3.84 -24.16
C TRP A 87 16.95 2.58 -23.80
N PHE A 88 17.18 1.98 -22.63
CA PHE A 88 16.49 0.77 -22.21
C PHE A 88 15.00 1.05 -22.04
N ILE A 89 14.65 2.03 -21.20
CA ILE A 89 13.25 2.36 -20.93
C ILE A 89 12.53 2.92 -22.17
N LYS A 90 13.26 3.68 -23.01
CA LYS A 90 12.74 4.25 -24.26
C LYS A 90 12.48 3.21 -25.35
N SER A 91 13.23 2.10 -25.35
CA SER A 91 13.07 1.01 -26.32
C SER A 91 11.88 0.10 -26.01
N ARG A 92 11.33 0.15 -24.79
CA ARG A 92 10.23 -0.72 -24.38
C ARG A 92 8.98 -0.50 -25.23
N THR A 93 8.30 -1.60 -25.54
CA THR A 93 6.98 -1.62 -26.17
C THR A 93 5.89 -1.40 -25.11
N ALA A 94 4.69 -0.99 -25.55
CA ALA A 94 3.54 -0.84 -24.65
C ALA A 94 3.23 -2.14 -23.89
N MET A 95 3.36 -3.30 -24.55
CA MET A 95 3.13 -4.61 -23.93
C MET A 95 4.19 -4.95 -22.87
N GLU A 96 5.46 -4.61 -23.08
CA GLU A 96 6.50 -4.81 -22.07
C GLU A 96 6.30 -3.90 -20.85
N LEU A 97 5.95 -2.63 -21.09
CA LEU A 97 5.61 -1.67 -20.04
C LEU A 97 4.38 -2.14 -19.25
N GLN A 98 3.36 -2.67 -19.93
CA GLN A 98 2.18 -3.26 -19.31
C GLN A 98 2.54 -4.43 -18.41
N ARG A 99 3.37 -5.38 -18.88
CA ARG A 99 3.83 -6.51 -18.05
C ARG A 99 4.58 -6.01 -16.81
N ARG A 100 5.47 -5.03 -16.97
CA ARG A 100 6.21 -4.47 -15.84
C ARG A 100 5.26 -3.80 -14.84
N CYS A 101 4.34 -2.96 -15.32
CA CYS A 101 3.34 -2.32 -14.47
C CYS A 101 2.49 -3.33 -13.70
N ASN A 102 2.04 -4.42 -14.35
CA ASN A 102 1.28 -5.48 -13.67
C ASN A 102 2.07 -6.12 -12.53
N THR A 103 3.37 -6.39 -12.72
CA THR A 103 4.23 -6.88 -11.64
C THR A 103 4.34 -5.88 -10.49
N LEU A 104 4.56 -4.60 -10.80
CA LEU A 104 4.67 -3.54 -9.79
C LEU A 104 3.35 -3.34 -9.02
N ILE A 105 2.21 -3.43 -9.70
CA ILE A 105 0.88 -3.38 -9.08
C ILE A 105 0.71 -4.52 -8.08
N THR A 106 1.06 -5.76 -8.45
CA THR A 106 0.99 -6.91 -7.53
C THR A 106 1.87 -6.70 -6.29
N LEU A 107 3.06 -6.11 -6.45
CA LEU A 107 3.94 -5.77 -5.32
C LEU A 107 3.30 -4.72 -4.41
N ILE A 108 2.65 -3.69 -4.98
CA ILE A 108 1.96 -2.64 -4.22
C ILE A 108 0.73 -3.20 -3.49
N GLU A 109 -0.05 -4.06 -4.14
CA GLU A 109 -1.21 -4.72 -3.51
C GLU A 109 -0.78 -5.56 -2.31
N ARG A 110 0.30 -6.36 -2.47
CA ARG A 110 0.87 -7.13 -1.37
C ARG A 110 1.38 -6.24 -0.24
N GLU A 111 2.12 -5.17 -0.57
CA GLU A 111 2.60 -4.20 0.41
C GLU A 111 1.44 -3.56 1.19
N ASN A 112 0.35 -3.20 0.50
CA ASN A 112 -0.82 -2.62 1.14
C ASN A 112 -1.51 -3.63 2.06
N MET A 113 -1.65 -4.90 1.67
CA MET A 113 -2.21 -5.95 2.54
C MET A 113 -1.37 -6.13 3.82
N GLU A 114 -0.04 -6.21 3.69
CA GLU A 114 0.87 -6.35 4.83
C GLU A 114 0.80 -5.12 5.78
N LEU A 115 0.63 -3.92 5.24
CA LEU A 115 0.43 -2.70 6.03
C LEU A 115 -0.92 -2.71 6.76
N GLU A 116 -2.01 -3.07 6.08
CA GLU A 116 -3.34 -3.16 6.69
C GLU A 116 -3.40 -4.21 7.82
N GLU A 117 -2.73 -5.35 7.65
CA GLU A 117 -2.63 -6.38 8.69
C GLU A 117 -1.84 -5.89 9.91
N ARG A 118 -0.72 -5.19 9.68
CA ARG A 118 0.08 -4.58 10.75
C ARG A 118 -0.72 -3.53 11.51
N GLU A 119 -1.45 -2.66 10.83
CA GLU A 119 -2.31 -1.67 11.50
C GLU A 119 -3.42 -2.31 12.33
N LYS A 120 -4.05 -3.39 11.82
CA LYS A 120 -5.07 -4.14 12.59
C LYS A 120 -4.47 -4.81 13.83
N ALA A 121 -3.27 -5.38 13.71
CA ALA A 121 -2.57 -6.00 14.84
C ALA A 121 -2.15 -4.96 15.90
N GLU A 122 -1.64 -3.80 15.47
CA GLU A 122 -1.32 -2.64 16.33
C GLU A 122 -2.56 -2.13 17.08
N ARG A 123 -3.69 -1.97 16.39
CA ARG A 123 -4.96 -1.56 17.03
C ARG A 123 -5.44 -2.57 18.07
N ARG A 124 -5.32 -3.88 17.77
CA ARG A 124 -5.65 -4.96 18.73
C ARG A 124 -4.71 -4.97 19.95
N ARG A 125 -3.44 -4.63 19.78
CA ARG A 125 -2.45 -4.51 20.88
C ARG A 125 -2.71 -3.28 21.74
N LYS A 126 -2.94 -2.11 21.14
CA LYS A 126 -3.29 -0.88 21.87
C LYS A 126 -4.58 -1.03 22.70
N GLY A 127 -5.62 -1.67 22.14
CA GLY A 127 -6.87 -1.94 22.85
C GLY A 127 -6.73 -2.87 24.06
N LYS A 128 -5.80 -3.83 24.04
CA LYS A 128 -5.49 -4.69 25.20
C LYS A 128 -4.68 -3.95 26.27
N SER A 129 -3.77 -3.05 25.87
CA SER A 129 -2.96 -2.26 26.81
C SER A 129 -3.78 -1.22 27.60
N SER A 130 -4.82 -0.64 27.00
CA SER A 130 -5.74 0.27 27.67
C SER A 130 -6.66 -0.46 28.65
N ALA A 131 -7.09 -1.69 28.33
CA ALA A 131 -7.88 -2.53 29.23
C ALA A 131 -7.06 -3.00 30.45
N GLN A 132 -5.78 -3.34 30.28
CA GLN A 132 -4.89 -3.72 31.39
C GLN A 132 -4.53 -2.53 32.30
N LYS A 133 -4.36 -1.31 31.77
CA LYS A 133 -4.16 -0.11 32.60
C LYS A 133 -5.41 0.28 33.41
N ALA A 134 -6.61 0.05 32.87
CA ALA A 134 -7.87 0.28 33.59
C ALA A 134 -8.11 -0.78 34.70
N ALA A 135 -7.72 -2.04 34.47
CA ALA A 135 -7.82 -3.10 35.49
C ALA A 135 -6.84 -2.89 36.66
N LYS A 136 -5.62 -2.40 36.40
CA LYS A 136 -4.64 -2.13 37.47
C LYS A 136 -5.04 -0.95 38.37
N ARG A 137 -5.74 0.06 37.84
CA ARG A 137 -6.29 1.18 38.64
C ARG A 137 -7.49 0.80 39.51
N LYS A 138 -8.20 -0.30 39.22
CA LYS A 138 -9.28 -0.83 40.09
C LYS A 138 -8.77 -1.74 41.22
N ALA A 139 -7.53 -2.22 41.14
CA ALA A 139 -6.91 -3.08 42.15
C ALA A 139 -6.21 -2.30 43.29
N GLU A 140 -6.06 -0.98 43.17
CA GLU A 140 -5.46 -0.11 44.19
C GLU A 140 -6.52 0.65 45.02
N THR A 141 -7.65 0.00 45.33
CA THR A 141 -8.51 0.47 46.42
C THR A 141 -8.19 -0.38 47.65
N PRO A 142 -7.50 0.13 48.68
CA PRO A 142 -7.27 -0.64 49.89
C PRO A 142 -8.61 -0.78 50.64
N THR A 143 -9.12 -2.00 50.69
CA THR A 143 -10.14 -2.42 51.65
C THR A 143 -9.59 -2.23 53.06
N ASN A 144 -9.91 -1.11 53.70
CA ASN A 144 -9.67 -0.93 55.12
C ASN A 144 -10.84 -1.56 55.91
N SER A 145 -10.78 -2.89 56.10
CA SER A 145 -11.72 -3.61 56.96
C SER A 145 -11.10 -3.85 58.34
N ALA A 146 -11.58 -3.05 59.30
CA ALA A 146 -11.91 -3.40 60.69
C ALA A 146 -10.95 -4.27 61.52
N SER A 147 -10.54 -3.78 62.70
CA SER A 147 -10.78 -4.51 63.97
C SER A 147 -10.51 -3.72 65.27
N LYS A 148 -11.52 -3.81 66.16
CA LYS A 148 -11.47 -4.02 67.63
C LYS A 148 -11.18 -2.88 68.65
N ALA A 149 -12.24 -2.65 69.45
CA ALA A 149 -12.31 -2.87 70.92
C ALA A 149 -12.20 -1.66 71.89
N LYS A 150 -13.25 -1.50 72.72
CA LYS A 150 -13.31 -1.34 74.22
C LYS A 150 -14.71 -0.80 74.58
N LYS A 151 -15.62 -1.50 75.27
CA LYS A 151 -15.68 -2.08 76.64
C LYS A 151 -15.75 -1.03 77.77
N LYS A 152 -16.90 -1.03 78.48
CA LYS A 152 -17.23 -0.47 79.82
C LYS A 152 -17.04 1.05 79.97
N LYS A 153 -17.95 1.81 80.58
CA LYS A 153 -18.69 1.64 81.83
C LYS A 153 -19.93 2.52 81.79
#